data_AF-A0A8T4RVA5-F1
#
_entry.id   AF-A0A8T4RVA5-F1
#
_cell.length_a   1.000
_cell.length_b   1.000
_cell.length_c   1.000
_cell.angle_alpha   90.00
_cell.angle_beta   90.00
_cell.angle_gamma   90.00
#
_symmetry.space_group_name_H-M   'P 1'
#
loop_
_entity.id
_entity.type
_entity.pdbx_description
1 polymer ?
#
loop_
_entity_poly.entity_id
_entity_poly.type
_entity_poly.pdbx_seq_one_letter_code
_entity_poly.pdbx_strand_id
1 'polypeptide(L)'
;MLTLEVIPYQEIEHLSSVGRIRKLLNSAKEDKIVLLQGRLKKEEEAELIRATMEEINDEFKGIELAVIDPGNENVAGLQKFTKVIYDKILASR
;
A
#
# COMPACT_ATOMS: atom_id res chain seq x y z
N MET A 1 11.81 13.82 -0.44
CA MET A 1 11.04 14.12 -1.66
C MET A 1 10.07 12.97 -1.83
N LEU A 2 8.76 13.22 -1.86
CA LEU A 2 7.76 12.15 -1.90
C LEU A 2 7.81 11.42 -3.25
N THR A 3 8.02 10.10 -3.24
CA THR A 3 8.08 9.27 -4.46
C THR A 3 7.01 8.18 -4.46
N LEU A 4 6.53 7.80 -5.64
CA LEU A 4 5.60 6.67 -5.82
C LEU A 4 6.41 5.40 -6.14
N GLU A 5 6.28 4.38 -5.30
CA GLU A 5 6.87 3.05 -5.50
C GLU A 5 5.77 2.04 -5.83
N VAL A 6 5.95 1.27 -6.90
CA VAL A 6 5.01 0.21 -7.29
C VAL A 6 5.67 -1.13 -7.04
N ILE A 7 5.04 -1.98 -6.22
CA ILE A 7 5.54 -3.31 -5.85
C ILE A 7 4.65 -4.37 -6.51
N PRO A 8 5.14 -5.14 -7.49
CA PRO A 8 4.43 -6.28 -8.05
C PRO A 8 4.24 -7.40 -7.02
N TYR A 9 3.10 -8.11 -7.06
CA TYR A 9 2.86 -9.25 -6.14
C TYR A 9 3.96 -10.32 -6.22
N GLN A 10 4.47 -10.58 -7.43
CA GLN A 10 5.48 -11.61 -7.70
C GLN A 10 6.77 -11.38 -6.90
N GLU A 11 7.10 -10.11 -6.62
CA GLU A 11 8.27 -9.76 -5.80
C GLU A 11 8.08 -10.05 -4.31
N ILE A 12 6.85 -10.24 -3.86
CA ILE A 12 6.54 -10.47 -2.45
C ILE A 12 5.92 -11.84 -2.19
N GLU A 13 5.45 -12.55 -3.22
CA GLU A 13 4.73 -13.83 -3.04
C GLU A 13 5.60 -14.90 -2.38
N HIS A 14 6.90 -14.89 -2.65
CA HIS A 14 7.87 -15.85 -2.13
C HIS A 14 8.31 -15.52 -0.70
N LEU A 15 7.97 -14.32 -0.20
CA LEU A 15 8.28 -13.92 1.15
C LEU A 15 7.25 -14.47 2.14
N SER A 16 7.72 -14.83 3.33
CA SER A 16 6.83 -15.11 4.46
C SER A 16 5.94 -13.90 4.76
N SER A 17 4.81 -14.11 5.42
CA SER A 17 3.90 -13.03 5.82
C SER A 17 4.63 -11.88 6.54
N VAL A 18 5.50 -12.22 7.48
CA VAL A 18 6.35 -11.26 8.20
C VAL A 18 7.35 -10.56 7.26
N GLY A 19 7.95 -11.30 6.32
CA GLY A 19 8.86 -10.73 5.32
C GLY A 19 8.19 -9.70 4.41
N ARG A 20 6.94 -9.98 3.98
CA ARG A 20 6.15 -9.03 3.18
C ARG A 20 5.86 -7.75 3.94
N ILE A 21 5.40 -7.88 5.19
CA ILE A 21 5.10 -6.75 6.07
C ILE A 21 6.33 -5.86 6.26
N ARG A 22 7.49 -6.46 6.57
CA ARG A 22 8.75 -5.72 6.73
C ARG A 22 9.19 -4.99 5.46
N LYS A 23 9.08 -5.62 4.29
CA LYS A 23 9.42 -4.97 3.01
C LYS A 23 8.54 -3.73 2.78
N LEU A 24 7.23 -3.85 3.02
CA LEU A 24 6.29 -2.74 2.87
C LEU A 24 6.55 -1.60 3.87
N LEU A 25 6.74 -1.93 5.15
CA LEU A 25 7.06 -0.95 6.20
C LEU A 25 8.34 -0.17 5.89
N ASN A 26 9.40 -0.87 5.50
CA ASN A 26 10.68 -0.24 5.20
C ASN A 26 10.58 0.71 4.00
N SER A 27 9.88 0.31 2.93
CA SER A 27 9.66 1.19 1.78
C SER A 27 8.85 2.43 2.17
N ALA A 28 7.78 2.27 2.95
CA ALA A 28 6.90 3.37 3.32
C ALA A 28 7.55 4.37 4.30
N LYS A 29 8.55 3.96 5.08
CA LYS A 29 9.36 4.84 5.94
C LYS A 29 10.27 5.80 5.17
N GLU A 30 10.55 5.54 3.89
CA GLU A 30 11.48 6.34 3.07
C GLU A 30 10.78 7.51 2.33
N ASP A 31 9.74 8.11 2.92
CA ASP A 31 8.88 9.12 2.27
C ASP A 31 8.33 8.62 0.91
N LYS A 32 7.80 7.39 0.89
CA LYS A 32 7.25 6.78 -0.33
C LYS A 32 5.76 6.45 -0.20
N ILE A 33 5.02 6.70 -1.27
CA ILE A 33 3.69 6.13 -1.46
C ILE A 33 3.89 4.74 -2.08
N VAL A 34 3.47 3.69 -1.39
CA VAL A 34 3.67 2.30 -1.83
C VAL A 34 2.38 1.74 -2.42
N LEU A 35 2.41 1.40 -3.71
CA LEU A 35 1.30 0.74 -4.41
C LEU A 35 1.62 -0.74 -4.59
N LEU A 36 0.88 -1.60 -3.89
CA LEU A 36 0.99 -3.05 -4.04
C LEU A 36 0.06 -3.56 -5.15
N GLN A 37 0.60 -4.25 -6.15
CA GLN A 37 -0.21 -5.00 -7.11
C GLN A 37 -0.69 -6.28 -6.43
N GLY A 38 -2.00 -6.46 -6.24
CA GLY A 38 -2.58 -7.62 -5.56
C GLY A 38 -3.05 -7.31 -4.13
N ARG A 39 -3.27 -8.34 -3.31
CA ARG A 39 -3.81 -8.19 -1.96
C ARG A 39 -2.96 -8.91 -0.93
N LEU A 40 -2.87 -8.32 0.26
CA LEU A 40 -2.47 -9.03 1.46
C LEU A 40 -3.65 -9.89 1.96
N LYS A 41 -3.35 -10.92 2.74
CA LYS A 41 -4.38 -11.61 3.51
C LYS A 41 -4.87 -10.71 4.64
N LYS A 42 -6.11 -10.90 5.10
CA LYS A 42 -6.70 -10.07 6.16
C LYS A 42 -5.85 -10.06 7.43
N GLU A 43 -5.25 -11.20 7.76
CA GLU A 43 -4.38 -11.37 8.92
C GLU A 43 -3.07 -10.58 8.76
N GLU A 44 -2.57 -10.48 7.53
CA GLU A 44 -1.35 -9.75 7.20
C GLU A 44 -1.58 -8.24 7.19
N GLU A 45 -2.75 -7.79 6.75
CA GLU A 45 -3.16 -6.38 6.85
C GLU A 45 -3.26 -5.95 8.32
N ALA A 46 -3.90 -6.78 9.16
CA ALA A 46 -4.01 -6.50 10.59
C ALA A 46 -2.62 -6.43 11.26
N GLU A 47 -1.74 -7.37 10.94
CA GLU A 47 -0.37 -7.38 11.48
C GLU A 47 0.47 -6.22 10.94
N LEU A 48 0.29 -5.82 9.67
CA LEU A 48 0.95 -4.64 9.11
C LEU A 48 0.54 -3.36 9.84
N ILE A 49 -0.77 -3.18 10.11
CA ILE A 49 -1.27 -2.03 10.88
C ILE A 49 -0.66 -2.04 12.29
N ARG A 50 -0.66 -3.19 12.95
CA ARG A 50 -0.09 -3.34 14.29
C ARG A 50 1.41 -3.03 14.32
N ALA A 51 2.19 -3.65 13.44
CA ALA A 51 3.62 -3.44 13.34
C ALA A 51 3.96 -1.99 12.98
N THR A 52 3.12 -1.36 12.16
CA THR A 52 3.22 0.09 11.91
C THR A 52 3.08 0.85 13.23
N MET A 53 1.98 0.65 13.98
CA MET A 53 1.75 1.37 15.25
C MET A 53 2.85 1.14 16.29
N GLU A 54 3.47 -0.05 16.32
CA GLU A 54 4.59 -0.35 17.22
C GLU A 54 5.89 0.38 16.82
N GLU A 55 6.07 0.68 15.53
CA GLU A 55 7.28 1.29 14.99
C GLU A 55 7.16 2.81 14.73
N ILE A 56 5.96 3.39 14.86
CA ILE A 56 5.72 4.83 14.78
C ILE A 56 6.31 5.53 16.00
N ASN A 57 7.01 6.64 15.75
CA ASN A 57 7.51 7.57 16.76
C ASN A 57 7.07 9.01 16.42
N ASP A 58 7.39 9.99 17.27
CA ASP A 58 6.97 11.39 17.09
C ASP A 58 7.52 12.05 15.80
N GLU A 59 8.56 11.47 15.19
CA GLU A 59 9.15 11.94 13.92
C GLU A 59 8.50 11.31 12.69
N PHE A 60 7.70 10.26 12.88
CA PHE A 60 7.06 9.53 11.80
C PHE A 60 5.91 10.34 11.18
N LYS A 61 6.04 10.66 9.89
CA LYS A 61 5.08 11.51 9.16
C LYS A 61 3.75 10.81 8.86
N GLY A 62 3.71 9.48 8.87
CA GLY A 62 2.52 8.69 8.52
C GLY A 62 2.83 7.61 7.48
N ILE A 63 2.08 6.50 7.53
CA ILE A 63 1.98 5.54 6.43
C ILE A 63 0.51 5.51 6.04
N GLU A 64 0.22 5.73 4.75
CA GLU A 64 -1.11 5.55 4.19
C GLU A 64 -1.13 4.25 3.39
N LEU A 65 -1.94 3.28 3.84
CA LEU A 65 -2.12 1.99 3.18
C LEU A 65 -3.47 1.97 2.50
N ALA A 66 -3.48 1.88 1.16
CA ALA A 66 -4.70 1.72 0.38
C ALA A 66 -4.62 0.47 -0.47
N VAL A 67 -5.59 -0.44 -0.31
CA VAL A 67 -5.74 -1.62 -1.15
C VAL A 67 -6.80 -1.31 -2.21
N ILE A 68 -6.44 -1.47 -3.49
CA ILE A 68 -7.38 -1.31 -4.60
C ILE A 68 -8.03 -2.67 -4.86
N ASP A 69 -9.27 -2.84 -4.38
CA ASP A 69 -10.10 -4.02 -4.65
C ASP A 69 -11.21 -3.66 -5.65
N PRO A 70 -11.13 -4.08 -6.92
CA PRO A 70 -12.19 -3.84 -7.90
C PRO A 70 -13.47 -4.65 -7.63
N GLY A 71 -13.47 -5.59 -6.67
CA GLY A 71 -14.58 -6.49 -6.39
C GLY A 71 -15.45 -6.12 -5.17
N ASN A 72 -15.16 -5.02 -4.46
CA ASN A 72 -15.92 -4.62 -3.27
C ASN A 72 -16.55 -3.23 -3.44
N GLU A 73 -17.87 -3.20 -3.63
CA GLU A 73 -18.65 -2.03 -4.09
C GLU A 73 -18.81 -0.89 -3.05
N ASN A 74 -18.19 -0.98 -1.87
CA ASN A 74 -18.45 -0.05 -0.76
C ASN A 74 -17.28 0.87 -0.40
N VAL A 75 -16.70 1.59 -1.38
CA VAL A 75 -15.81 2.73 -1.08
C VAL A 75 -16.05 3.91 -2.03
N ALA A 76 -17.21 4.56 -1.90
CA ALA A 76 -17.65 5.66 -2.77
C ALA A 76 -16.69 6.88 -2.80
N GLY A 77 -15.88 7.08 -1.76
CA GLY A 77 -14.87 8.15 -1.70
C GLY A 77 -13.57 7.80 -2.44
N LEU A 78 -13.09 6.56 -2.30
CA LEU A 78 -11.83 6.09 -2.85
C LEU A 78 -11.93 5.81 -4.35
N GLN A 79 -13.09 5.35 -4.84
CA GLN A 79 -13.36 5.18 -6.27
C GLN A 79 -13.15 6.46 -7.07
N LYS A 80 -13.45 7.65 -6.49
CA LYS A 80 -13.20 8.93 -7.19
C LYS A 80 -11.72 9.23 -7.32
N PHE A 81 -10.93 8.97 -6.28
CA PHE A 81 -9.49 9.22 -6.32
C PHE A 81 -8.76 8.20 -7.21
N THR A 82 -9.12 6.91 -7.11
CA THR A 82 -8.55 5.87 -7.96
C THR A 82 -8.95 6.05 -9.42
N LYS A 83 -10.18 6.48 -9.71
CA LYS A 83 -10.60 6.84 -11.07
C LYS A 83 -9.78 8.01 -11.63
N VAL A 84 -9.53 9.04 -10.84
CA VAL A 84 -8.70 10.19 -11.28
C VAL A 84 -7.27 9.76 -11.57
N ILE A 85 -6.68 8.86 -10.77
CA ILE A 85 -5.34 8.32 -11.04
C ILE A 85 -5.35 7.42 -12.28
N TYR A 86 -6.33 6.53 -12.40
CA TYR A 86 -6.48 5.61 -13.52
C TYR A 86 -6.66 6.35 -14.85
N ASP A 87 -7.58 7.32 -14.88
CA ASP A 87 -7.85 8.15 -16.05
C ASP A 87 -6.61 8.95 -16.45
N LYS A 88 -5.83 9.47 -15.49
CA LYS A 88 -4.63 10.26 -15.78
C LYS A 88 -3.45 9.42 -16.27
N ILE A 89 -3.35 8.16 -15.82
CA ILE A 89 -2.32 7.22 -16.27
C ILE A 89 -2.66 6.63 -17.65
N LEU A 90 -3.92 6.23 -17.88
CA LEU A 90 -4.34 5.71 -19.19
C LEU A 90 -4.56 6.78 -20.26
N ALA A 91 -4.95 8.01 -19.92
CA ALA A 91 -5.04 9.10 -20.89
C ALA A 91 -3.67 9.63 -21.36
N SER A 92 -2.57 9.09 -20.84
CA SER A 92 -1.20 9.36 -21.32
C SER A 92 -0.71 8.35 -22.37
N ARG A 93 -1.61 7.52 -22.93
CA ARG A 93 -1.38 6.68 -24.12
C ARG A 93 -2.28 7.08 -25.26
#